data_AF-A0A660MTW0-F1
#
_entry.id   AF-A0A660MTW0-F1
#
_cell.length_a   1.000
_cell.length_b   1.000
_cell.length_c   1.000
_cell.angle_alpha   90.00
_cell.angle_beta   90.00
_cell.angle_gamma   90.00
#
_symmetry.space_group_name_H-M   'P 1'
#
loop_
_entity.id
_entity.type
_entity.pdbx_description
1 polymer ?
#
loop_
_entity_poly.entity_id
_entity_poly.type
_entity_poly.pdbx_seq_one_letter_code
_entity_poly.pdbx_strand_id
1 'polypeptide(L)'
;MEEETELFVFHHKTENSEMLFGFTEKLEKKIFQELIKISGVGGKVAMQILSLGVEKLVRAAKTEDNKTIESIKGVGKKMAEKIILELKDKDLGFEVLAKNQNTQKQIFLEESLLSSIKSTLTNMGYNPKDVENILQNLPENLTDVGEIIPYAIKHLS
;
A
#
# COMPACT_ATOMS: atom_id res chain seq x y z
N MET A 1 -12.16 14.78 -29.30
CA MET A 1 -12.31 13.40 -28.82
C MET A 1 -12.73 13.52 -27.37
N GLU A 2 -13.96 13.11 -27.06
CA GLU A 2 -14.40 12.95 -25.68
C GLU A 2 -13.85 11.60 -25.23
N GLU A 3 -12.97 11.59 -24.23
CA GLU A 3 -12.52 10.34 -23.60
C GLU A 3 -13.58 9.92 -22.58
N GLU A 4 -14.19 8.76 -22.80
CA GLU A 4 -15.09 8.14 -21.84
C GLU A 4 -14.26 7.62 -20.65
N THR A 5 -14.70 7.98 -19.43
CA THR A 5 -14.07 7.50 -18.19
C THR A 5 -15.13 6.96 -17.25
N GLU A 6 -14.81 5.84 -16.61
CA GLU A 6 -15.67 5.21 -15.62
C GLU A 6 -15.13 5.47 -14.22
N LEU A 7 -16.00 5.87 -13.30
CA LEU A 7 -15.65 6.15 -11.91
C LEU A 7 -16.59 5.40 -10.98
N PHE A 8 -16.03 4.87 -9.90
CA PHE A 8 -16.82 4.38 -8.78
C PHE A 8 -17.32 5.58 -7.97
N VAL A 9 -18.63 5.66 -7.75
CA VAL A 9 -19.24 6.79 -7.04
C VAL A 9 -19.74 6.36 -5.67
N PHE A 10 -19.52 7.20 -4.66
CA PHE A 10 -20.17 7.16 -3.36
C PHE A 10 -21.10 8.36 -3.19
N HIS A 11 -22.38 8.09 -2.93
CA HIS A 11 -23.37 9.11 -2.66
C HIS A 11 -23.45 9.36 -1.16
N HIS A 12 -23.04 10.55 -0.74
CA HIS A 12 -23.16 11.04 0.62
C HIS A 12 -24.37 11.97 0.73
N LYS A 13 -25.44 11.45 1.33
CA LYS A 13 -26.69 12.18 1.55
C LYS A 13 -26.85 12.52 3.03
N THR A 14 -27.08 13.80 3.29
CA THR A 14 -27.44 14.35 4.61
C THR A 14 -28.76 15.10 4.47
N GLU A 15 -29.40 15.48 5.58
CA GLU A 15 -30.67 16.23 5.55
C GLU A 15 -30.56 17.57 4.79
N ASN A 16 -29.36 18.16 4.74
CA ASN A 16 -29.14 19.49 4.19
C ASN A 16 -28.32 19.51 2.89
N SER A 17 -27.72 18.38 2.48
CA SER A 17 -26.91 18.32 1.25
C SER A 17 -26.75 16.92 0.70
N GLU A 18 -26.67 16.82 -0.62
CA GLU A 18 -26.27 15.64 -1.37
C GLU A 18 -24.92 15.91 -2.04
N MET A 19 -23.94 15.02 -1.84
CA MET A 19 -22.62 15.09 -2.45
C MET A 19 -22.24 13.74 -3.06
N LEU A 20 -21.64 13.79 -4.24
CA LEU A 20 -21.09 12.62 -4.92
C LEU A 20 -19.56 12.67 -4.87
N PHE A 21 -18.96 11.56 -4.44
CA PHE A 21 -17.52 11.37 -4.42
C PHE A 21 -17.15 10.30 -5.43
N GLY A 22 -16.27 10.62 -6.39
CA GLY A 22 -15.80 9.70 -7.42
C GLY A 22 -14.41 9.13 -7.09
N PHE A 23 -14.20 7.87 -7.44
CA PHE A 23 -12.97 7.10 -7.24
C PHE A 23 -12.64 6.33 -8.51
N THR A 24 -11.36 6.22 -8.85
CA THR A 24 -10.92 5.41 -9.99
C THR A 24 -10.87 3.93 -9.61
N GLU A 25 -10.61 3.63 -8.33
CA GLU A 25 -10.56 2.27 -7.83
C GLU A 25 -11.67 1.95 -6.83
N LYS A 26 -12.17 0.71 -6.89
CA LYS A 26 -13.17 0.21 -5.94
C LYS A 26 -12.65 0.21 -4.49
N LEU A 27 -11.34 0.07 -4.31
CA LEU A 27 -10.74 0.06 -2.99
C LEU A 27 -10.68 1.45 -2.37
N GLU A 28 -10.33 2.48 -3.13
CA GLU A 28 -10.41 3.88 -2.67
C GLU A 28 -11.81 4.19 -2.14
N LYS A 29 -12.85 3.80 -2.88
CA LYS A 29 -14.24 3.90 -2.44
C LYS A 29 -14.48 3.17 -1.11
N LYS A 30 -13.96 1.95 -0.96
CA LYS A 30 -14.12 1.16 0.28
C LYS A 30 -13.47 1.86 1.47
N ILE A 31 -12.26 2.38 1.30
CA ILE A 31 -11.52 3.08 2.36
C ILE A 31 -12.22 4.40 2.70
N PHE A 32 -12.70 5.14 1.69
CA PHE A 32 -13.50 6.34 1.91
C PHE A 32 -14.72 6.08 2.79
N GLN A 33 -15.42 4.98 2.52
CA GLN A 33 -16.57 4.56 3.33
C GLN A 33 -16.18 4.27 4.77
N GLU A 34 -15.02 3.66 5.01
CA GLU A 34 -14.54 3.42 6.37
C GLU A 34 -14.08 4.72 7.06
N LEU A 35 -13.44 5.63 6.34
CA LEU A 35 -13.03 6.94 6.86
C LEU A 35 -14.22 7.79 7.28
N ILE A 36 -15.28 7.87 6.48
CA ILE A 36 -16.49 8.65 6.81
C ILE A 36 -17.23 8.11 8.04
N LYS A 37 -17.11 6.81 8.36
CA LYS A 37 -17.71 6.24 9.58
C LYS A 37 -17.03 6.76 10.85
N ILE A 38 -15.80 7.25 10.75
CA ILE A 38 -15.05 7.76 11.90
C ILE A 38 -15.68 9.08 12.34
N SER A 39 -16.22 9.11 13.56
CA SER A 39 -16.86 10.32 14.10
C SER A 39 -15.88 11.50 14.09
N GLY A 40 -16.28 12.57 13.40
CA GLY A 40 -15.51 13.79 13.19
C GLY A 40 -14.75 13.88 11.85
N VAL A 41 -14.75 12.81 11.05
CA VAL A 41 -14.21 12.81 9.68
C VAL A 41 -15.34 13.07 8.68
N GLY A 42 -15.34 14.26 8.06
CA GLY A 42 -16.29 14.60 7.00
C GLY A 42 -15.79 14.19 5.61
N GLY A 43 -16.68 14.19 4.60
CA GLY A 43 -16.34 13.77 3.23
C GLY A 43 -15.17 14.53 2.59
N LYS A 44 -15.03 15.83 2.85
CA LYS A 44 -13.87 16.61 2.36
C LYS A 44 -12.55 16.15 2.98
N VAL A 45 -12.55 15.88 4.28
CA VAL A 45 -11.35 15.42 5.00
C VAL A 45 -10.99 14.01 4.56
N ALA A 46 -11.98 13.12 4.43
CA ALA A 46 -11.77 11.77 3.92
C ALA A 46 -11.17 11.77 2.50
N MET A 47 -11.59 12.66 1.60
CA MET A 47 -10.97 12.81 0.28
C MET A 47 -9.52 13.30 0.36
N GLN A 48 -9.22 14.24 1.26
CA GLN A 48 -7.84 14.70 1.45
C GLN A 48 -6.93 13.61 2.02
N ILE A 49 -7.46 12.78 2.92
CA ILE A 49 -6.75 11.59 3.43
C ILE A 49 -6.44 10.63 2.28
N LEU A 50 -7.41 10.34 1.41
CA LEU A 50 -7.19 9.47 0.25
C LEU A 50 -6.22 10.08 -0.78
N SER A 51 -6.13 11.41 -0.85
CA SER A 51 -5.19 12.10 -1.74
C SER A 51 -3.72 11.85 -1.37
N LEU A 52 -3.42 11.36 -0.16
CA LEU A 52 -2.07 10.86 0.18
C LEU A 52 -1.69 9.59 -0.59
N GLY A 53 -2.67 8.90 -1.17
CA GLY A 53 -2.52 7.58 -1.75
C GLY A 53 -2.75 6.51 -0.70
N VAL A 54 -3.43 5.44 -1.13
CA VAL A 54 -3.83 4.36 -0.24
C VAL A 54 -2.62 3.69 0.42
N GLU A 55 -1.55 3.45 -0.33
CA GLU A 55 -0.35 2.80 0.20
C GLU A 55 0.30 3.58 1.35
N LYS A 56 0.40 4.91 1.22
CA LYS A 56 0.93 5.77 2.28
C LYS A 56 0.05 5.78 3.51
N LEU A 57 -1.27 5.79 3.32
CA LEU A 57 -2.24 5.69 4.41
C LEU A 57 -2.09 4.37 5.17
N VAL A 58 -1.95 3.25 4.46
CA VAL A 58 -1.73 1.92 5.05
C VAL A 58 -0.43 1.87 5.82
N ARG A 59 0.65 2.37 5.21
CA ARG A 59 1.96 2.42 5.86
C ARG A 59 1.88 3.24 7.15
N ALA A 60 1.30 4.43 7.07
CA ALA A 60 1.12 5.30 8.23
C ALA A 60 0.29 4.64 9.34
N ALA A 61 -0.76 3.89 8.98
CA ALA A 61 -1.56 3.14 9.95
C ALA A 61 -0.78 1.99 10.60
N LYS A 62 0.02 1.24 9.82
CA LYS A 62 0.85 0.13 10.33
C LYS A 62 2.03 0.59 11.20
N THR A 63 2.65 1.71 10.84
CA THR A 63 3.82 2.26 11.56
C THR A 63 3.43 3.27 12.63
N GLU A 64 2.13 3.48 12.87
CA GLU A 64 1.61 4.48 13.81
C GLU A 64 2.17 5.89 13.55
N ASP A 65 2.38 6.24 12.28
CA ASP A 65 2.92 7.54 11.88
C ASP A 65 1.81 8.59 11.83
N ASN A 66 1.48 9.11 13.01
CA ASN A 66 0.47 10.16 13.16
C ASN A 66 0.85 11.45 12.43
N LYS A 67 2.14 11.76 12.28
CA LYS A 67 2.58 13.02 11.66
C LYS A 67 2.17 13.11 10.21
N THR A 68 2.23 12.00 9.48
CA THR A 68 1.78 11.94 8.09
C THR A 68 0.30 12.32 7.96
N ILE A 69 -0.54 11.86 8.89
CA ILE A 69 -1.98 12.14 8.89
C ILE A 69 -2.30 13.53 9.46
N GLU A 70 -1.55 14.01 10.45
CA GLU A 70 -1.65 15.38 11.00
C GLU A 70 -1.27 16.46 9.99
N SER A 71 -0.47 16.14 8.97
CA SER A 71 -0.11 17.10 7.92
C SER A 71 -1.29 17.53 7.04
N ILE A 72 -2.42 16.82 7.13
CA ILE A 72 -3.62 17.08 6.34
C ILE A 72 -4.42 18.23 6.95
N LYS A 73 -4.78 19.20 6.12
CA LYS A 73 -5.55 20.37 6.54
C LYS A 73 -6.93 19.96 7.10
N GLY A 74 -7.15 20.19 8.38
CA GLY A 74 -8.40 19.82 9.06
C GLY A 74 -8.33 18.50 9.83
N VAL A 75 -7.16 17.86 9.86
CA VAL A 75 -6.87 16.72 10.75
C VAL A 75 -5.92 17.18 11.84
N GLY A 76 -6.41 17.25 13.09
CA GLY A 76 -5.57 17.52 14.25
C GLY A 76 -5.03 16.24 14.87
N LYS A 77 -4.10 16.36 15.82
CA LYS A 77 -3.47 15.25 16.55
C LYS A 77 -4.44 14.16 17.04
N LYS A 78 -5.49 14.56 17.77
CA LYS A 78 -6.51 13.61 18.28
C LYS A 78 -7.26 12.88 17.16
N MET A 79 -7.49 13.58 16.04
CA MET A 79 -8.18 12.99 14.90
C MET A 79 -7.26 12.01 14.16
N ALA A 80 -5.98 12.37 13.99
CA ALA A 80 -4.97 11.49 13.39
C ALA A 80 -4.79 10.20 14.18
N GLU A 81 -4.65 10.29 15.50
CA GLU A 81 -4.59 9.13 16.42
C GLU A 81 -5.82 8.23 16.25
N LYS A 82 -7.02 8.82 16.22
CA LYS A 82 -8.27 8.08 16.04
C LYS A 82 -8.35 7.41 14.67
N ILE A 83 -7.95 8.12 13.59
CA ILE A 83 -7.93 7.57 12.23
C ILE A 83 -7.00 6.36 12.17
N ILE A 84 -5.78 6.48 12.69
CA ILE A 84 -4.80 5.39 12.66
C ILE A 84 -5.29 4.19 13.44
N LEU A 85 -5.88 4.38 14.63
CA LEU A 85 -6.42 3.30 15.44
C LEU A 85 -7.54 2.54 14.69
N GLU A 86 -8.51 3.27 14.15
CA GLU A 86 -9.65 2.71 13.42
C GLU A 86 -9.24 1.99 12.13
N LEU A 87 -8.19 2.47 11.44
CA LEU A 87 -7.66 1.84 10.24
C LEU A 87 -6.76 0.65 10.54
N LYS A 88 -6.07 0.65 11.69
CA LYS A 88 -5.20 -0.45 12.14
C LYS A 88 -6.01 -1.68 12.52
N ASP A 89 -7.14 -1.50 13.19
CA ASP A 89 -8.03 -2.60 13.61
C ASP A 89 -8.88 -3.16 12.46
N LYS A 90 -8.98 -2.44 11.33
CA LYS A 90 -9.80 -2.87 10.19
C LYS A 90 -8.96 -3.56 9.12
N ASP A 91 -9.36 -4.79 8.82
CA ASP A 91 -8.90 -5.50 7.64
C ASP A 91 -9.55 -4.91 6.37
N LEU A 92 -8.94 -3.84 5.89
CA LEU A 92 -9.42 -3.07 4.75
C LEU A 92 -9.18 -3.81 3.42
N GLY A 93 -8.59 -5.01 3.44
CA GLY A 93 -8.25 -5.79 2.24
C GLY A 93 -7.01 -5.25 1.53
N PHE A 94 -6.15 -4.53 2.25
CA PHE A 94 -4.92 -3.92 1.72
C PHE A 94 -3.87 -4.93 1.26
N GLU A 95 -3.99 -6.19 1.66
CA GLU A 95 -3.18 -7.29 1.10
C GLU A 95 -3.42 -7.46 -0.41
N VAL A 96 -4.58 -7.03 -0.91
CA VAL A 96 -4.95 -7.10 -2.34
C VAL A 96 -4.34 -5.94 -3.14
N LEU A 97 -4.10 -4.77 -2.53
CA LEU A 97 -3.42 -3.65 -3.22
C LEU A 97 -2.01 -3.97 -3.62
N ALA A 98 -1.32 -4.73 -2.77
CA ALA A 98 -0.03 -5.26 -3.11
C ALA A 98 -0.17 -5.89 -4.50
N LYS A 99 -1.14 -6.76 -4.78
CA LYS A 99 -1.18 -7.45 -6.08
C LYS A 99 -1.42 -6.58 -7.33
N ASN A 100 -1.90 -5.34 -7.24
CA ASN A 100 -2.44 -4.64 -8.42
C ASN A 100 -1.77 -3.31 -8.83
N GLN A 101 -0.81 -2.73 -8.10
CA GLN A 101 -0.12 -1.50 -8.53
C GLN A 101 1.28 -1.78 -9.12
N ASN A 102 1.28 -2.16 -10.40
CA ASN A 102 2.42 -2.58 -11.23
C ASN A 102 3.43 -1.48 -11.62
N THR A 103 3.84 -0.57 -10.72
CA THR A 103 4.99 0.31 -11.07
C THR A 103 5.83 0.82 -9.90
N GLN A 104 5.30 0.95 -8.68
CA GLN A 104 6.11 1.24 -7.49
C GLN A 104 6.35 0.01 -6.61
N LYS A 105 5.54 -1.03 -6.82
CA LYS A 105 5.62 -2.30 -6.12
C LYS A 105 6.82 -3.15 -6.52
N GLN A 106 7.45 -2.88 -7.67
CA GLN A 106 8.66 -3.60 -8.07
C GLN A 106 9.80 -3.33 -7.08
N ILE A 107 10.03 -2.07 -6.68
CA ILE A 107 11.15 -1.71 -5.80
C ILE A 107 10.96 -2.27 -4.37
N PHE A 108 9.75 -2.17 -3.80
CA PHE A 108 9.51 -2.63 -2.42
C PHE A 108 9.31 -4.14 -2.30
N LEU A 109 8.73 -4.80 -3.32
CA LEU A 109 8.72 -6.26 -3.36
C LEU A 109 10.12 -6.81 -3.59
N GLU A 110 10.89 -6.26 -4.52
CA GLU A 110 12.25 -6.73 -4.78
C GLU A 110 13.07 -6.68 -3.50
N GLU A 111 13.02 -5.59 -2.73
CA GLU A 111 13.78 -5.50 -1.49
C GLU A 111 13.34 -6.54 -0.43
N SER A 112 12.03 -6.75 -0.26
CA SER A 112 11.51 -7.78 0.65
C SER A 112 11.77 -9.20 0.15
N LEU A 113 11.70 -9.44 -1.17
CA LEU A 113 11.89 -10.74 -1.80
C LEU A 113 13.36 -11.14 -1.78
N LEU A 114 14.25 -10.22 -2.15
CA LEU A 114 15.70 -10.37 -2.10
C LEU A 114 16.15 -10.62 -0.65
N SER A 115 15.57 -9.94 0.34
CA SER A 115 15.89 -10.21 1.76
C SER A 115 15.47 -11.62 2.20
N SER A 116 14.33 -12.11 1.73
CA SER A 116 13.83 -13.46 2.00
C SER A 116 14.69 -14.54 1.32
N ILE A 117 15.07 -14.31 0.06
CA ILE A 117 15.96 -15.20 -0.70
C ILE A 117 17.36 -15.23 -0.08
N LYS A 118 17.92 -14.07 0.28
CA LYS A 118 19.21 -13.95 0.97
C LYS A 118 19.21 -14.76 2.27
N SER A 119 18.15 -14.63 3.07
CA SER A 119 17.99 -15.38 4.33
C SER A 119 17.86 -16.87 4.09
N THR A 120 17.11 -17.29 3.07
CA THR A 120 16.91 -18.70 2.72
C THR A 120 18.22 -19.35 2.26
N LEU A 121 18.96 -18.70 1.35
CA LEU A 121 20.24 -19.22 0.85
C LEU A 121 21.33 -19.24 1.93
N THR A 122 21.36 -18.24 2.81
CA THR A 122 22.28 -18.23 3.95
C THR A 122 21.95 -19.36 4.93
N ASN A 123 20.66 -19.61 5.20
CA ASN A 123 20.22 -20.74 6.03
C ASN A 123 20.51 -22.11 5.40
N MET A 124 20.59 -22.20 4.07
CA MET A 124 21.04 -23.39 3.35
C MET A 124 22.57 -23.60 3.40
N GLY A 125 23.33 -22.66 3.97
CA GLY A 125 24.77 -22.77 4.19
C GLY A 125 25.65 -22.07 3.15
N TYR A 126 25.07 -21.28 2.23
CA TYR A 126 25.85 -20.51 1.26
C TYR A 126 26.38 -19.20 1.87
N ASN A 127 27.55 -18.76 1.39
CA ASN A 127 28.23 -17.57 1.89
C ASN A 127 27.42 -16.30 1.54
N PRO A 128 27.07 -15.44 2.53
CA PRO A 128 26.22 -14.28 2.31
C PRO A 128 26.79 -13.27 1.29
N LYS A 129 28.12 -13.18 1.16
CA LYS A 129 28.76 -12.29 0.17
C LYS A 129 28.55 -12.75 -1.26
N ASP A 130 28.60 -14.07 -1.49
CA ASP A 130 28.44 -14.65 -2.82
C ASP A 130 26.97 -14.61 -3.24
N VAL A 131 26.06 -14.85 -2.28
CA VAL A 131 24.62 -14.67 -2.46
C VAL A 131 24.29 -13.23 -2.86
N GLU A 132 24.82 -12.24 -2.14
CA GLU A 132 24.57 -10.82 -2.41
C GLU A 132 25.09 -10.38 -3.78
N ASN A 133 26.24 -10.90 -4.22
CA ASN A 133 26.80 -10.61 -5.54
C ASN A 133 25.94 -11.19 -6.68
N ILE A 134 25.36 -12.38 -6.49
CA ILE A 134 24.45 -12.97 -7.49
C ILE A 134 23.12 -12.25 -7.51
N LEU A 135 22.58 -11.86 -6.35
CA LEU A 135 21.35 -11.09 -6.25
C LEU A 135 21.49 -9.70 -6.90
N GLN A 136 22.67 -9.09 -6.88
CA GLN A 136 22.95 -7.82 -7.57
C GLN A 136 23.12 -7.97 -9.10
N ASN A 137 23.45 -9.17 -9.59
CA ASN A 137 23.66 -9.46 -11.01
C ASN A 137 22.53 -10.33 -11.61
N LEU A 138 21.33 -10.26 -11.04
CA LEU A 138 20.17 -10.99 -11.54
C LEU A 138 19.70 -10.42 -12.89
N PRO A 139 19.42 -11.27 -13.90
CA PRO A 139 18.73 -10.86 -15.11
C PRO A 139 17.35 -10.28 -14.78
N GLU A 140 17.00 -9.11 -15.34
CA GLU A 140 15.69 -8.42 -15.14
C GLU A 140 14.46 -9.26 -15.54
N ASN A 141 14.66 -10.39 -16.22
CA ASN A 141 13.59 -11.32 -16.60
C ASN A 141 13.13 -12.25 -15.45
N LEU A 142 13.89 -12.35 -14.35
CA LEU A 142 13.56 -13.24 -13.24
C LEU A 142 12.81 -12.49 -12.15
N THR A 143 11.50 -12.73 -12.05
CA THR A 143 10.61 -12.05 -11.09
C THR A 143 9.99 -12.99 -10.05
N ASP A 144 10.17 -14.31 -10.20
CA ASP A 144 9.57 -15.31 -9.31
C ASP A 144 10.60 -16.01 -8.42
N VAL A 145 10.21 -16.25 -7.14
CA VAL A 145 11.06 -16.93 -6.14
C VAL A 145 11.41 -18.36 -6.57
N GLY A 146 10.47 -19.03 -7.24
CA GLY A 146 10.64 -20.38 -7.74
C GLY A 146 11.70 -20.49 -8.85
N GLU A 147 12.06 -19.37 -9.48
CA GLU A 147 13.08 -19.32 -10.53
C GLU A 147 14.41 -18.74 -10.01
N ILE A 148 14.34 -17.74 -9.12
CA ILE A 148 15.52 -17.09 -8.55
C ILE A 148 16.31 -18.04 -7.65
N ILE A 149 15.66 -18.85 -6.81
CA ILE A 149 16.36 -19.79 -5.91
C ILE A 149 17.17 -20.84 -6.70
N PRO A 150 16.59 -21.56 -7.67
CA PRO A 150 17.36 -22.51 -8.50
C PRO A 150 18.48 -21.84 -9.31
N TYR A 151 18.24 -20.63 -9.83
CA TYR A 151 19.25 -19.88 -10.58
C TYR A 151 20.45 -19.51 -9.70
N ALA A 152 20.17 -19.01 -8.48
CA ALA A 152 21.19 -18.68 -7.50
C ALA A 152 22.00 -19.91 -7.08
N ILE A 153 21.34 -21.03 -6.79
CA ILE A 153 22.01 -22.30 -6.45
C ILE A 153 22.92 -22.77 -7.59
N LYS A 154 22.48 -22.64 -8.85
CA LYS A 154 23.28 -23.04 -10.02
C LYS A 154 24.55 -22.22 -10.21
N HIS A 155 24.54 -20.94 -9.79
CA HIS A 155 25.70 -20.04 -9.90
C HIS A 155 26.54 -19.96 -8.61
N LEU A 156 26.03 -20.49 -7.50
CA LEU A 156 26.76 -20.66 -6.24
C LEU A 156 27.50 -22.01 -6.14
N SER A 157 27.27 -22.91 -7.11
CA SER A 157 27.86 -24.26 -7.17
C SER A 157 29.02 -24.36 -8.16
#